data_AF-A0A255G9W9-F1
#
_entry.id   AF-A0A255G9W9-F1
#
_cell.length_a   1.000
_cell.length_b   1.000
_cell.length_c   1.000
_cell.angle_alpha   90.00
_cell.angle_beta   90.00
_cell.angle_gamma   90.00
#
_symmetry.space_group_name_H-M   'P 1'
#
loop_
_entity.id
_entity.type
_entity.pdbx_description
1 polymer ?
#
loop_
_entity_poly.entity_id
_entity_poly.type
_entity_poly.pdbx_seq_one_letter_code
_entity_poly.pdbx_strand_id
1 'polypeptide(L)'
;MRISMTFDCADARAQARFWATALDYEEAPPPEGWTNWDDWLRDNDVPETEWNDGAWLRDPEGVRPAISFLKVPEPKTAKNRIHIDLQVSGGRHLADPEGNEFCVA
;
A
#
# COMPACT_ATOMS: atom_id res chain seq x y z
N MET A 1 -4.05 -5.97 17.34
CA MET A 1 -4.77 -5.33 16.22
C MET A 1 -3.82 -4.35 15.58
N ARG A 2 -3.53 -4.50 14.29
CA ARG A 2 -2.73 -3.53 13.52
C ARG A 2 -3.64 -2.85 12.50
N ILE A 3 -3.30 -1.61 12.16
CA ILE A 3 -3.98 -0.87 11.09
C ILE A 3 -2.95 -0.43 10.06
N SER A 4 -3.38 -0.31 8.81
CA SER A 4 -2.66 0.42 7.76
C SER A 4 -3.55 1.51 7.17
N MET A 5 -2.93 2.47 6.50
CA MET A 5 -3.63 3.55 5.81
C MET A 5 -3.21 3.58 4.35
N THR A 6 -4.19 3.62 3.46
CA THR A 6 -3.94 3.70 2.03
C THR A 6 -4.51 5.00 1.48
N PHE A 7 -3.71 5.70 0.68
CA PHE A 7 -4.04 7.00 0.11
C PHE A 7 -4.15 6.92 -1.39
N ASP A 8 -5.25 7.43 -1.93
CA ASP A 8 -5.37 7.66 -3.37
C ASP A 8 -4.51 8.86 -3.79
N CYS A 9 -3.80 8.71 -4.90
CA CYS A 9 -2.95 9.74 -5.44
C CYS A 9 -2.81 9.68 -6.97
N ALA A 10 -2.18 10.71 -7.54
CA ALA A 10 -1.85 10.73 -8.97
C ALA A 10 -0.45 10.15 -9.27
N ASP A 11 0.42 10.06 -8.26
CA ASP A 11 1.79 9.57 -8.37
C ASP A 11 2.22 8.92 -7.06
N ALA A 12 2.25 7.58 -7.04
CA ALA A 12 2.49 6.79 -5.84
C ALA A 12 3.94 6.96 -5.34
N ARG A 13 4.93 6.83 -6.23
CA ARG A 13 6.35 6.97 -5.87
C ARG A 13 6.68 8.40 -5.39
N ALA A 14 6.08 9.44 -5.98
CA ALA A 14 6.29 10.81 -5.49
C ALA A 14 5.76 11.02 -4.06
N GLN A 15 4.56 10.51 -3.77
CA GLN A 15 4.00 10.56 -2.42
C GLN A 15 4.84 9.75 -1.44
N ALA A 16 5.22 8.53 -1.80
CA ALA A 16 6.04 7.67 -0.96
C ALA A 16 7.37 8.34 -0.58
N ARG A 17 8.09 8.93 -1.54
CA ARG A 17 9.34 9.66 -1.26
C ARG A 17 9.14 10.80 -0.25
N PHE A 18 8.09 11.60 -0.43
CA PHE A 18 7.79 12.71 0.47
C PHE A 18 7.49 12.22 1.89
N TRP A 19 6.58 11.25 2.03
CA TRP A 19 6.14 10.77 3.34
C TRP A 19 7.19 9.91 4.06
N ALA A 20 8.03 9.17 3.32
CA ALA A 20 9.19 8.48 3.87
C ALA A 20 10.11 9.46 4.62
N THR A 21 10.45 10.57 3.96
CA THR A 21 11.27 11.63 4.59
C THR A 21 10.54 12.33 5.73
N ALA A 22 9.27 12.68 5.54
CA ALA A 22 8.52 13.47 6.52
C ALA A 22 8.25 12.71 7.84
N LEU A 23 8.11 11.39 7.78
CA LEU A 23 7.75 10.54 8.91
C LEU A 23 8.91 9.71 9.45
N ASP A 24 10.07 9.76 8.80
CA ASP A 24 11.18 8.82 9.05
C ASP A 24 10.69 7.36 8.90
N TYR A 25 10.06 7.12 7.75
CA TYR A 25 9.60 5.82 7.29
C TYR A 25 10.53 5.30 6.21
N GLU A 26 10.57 3.98 6.03
CA GLU A 26 11.29 3.35 4.94
C GLU A 26 10.33 2.72 3.93
N GLU A 27 10.80 2.57 2.70
CA GLU A 27 10.07 1.82 1.67
C GLU A 27 9.96 0.36 2.11
N ALA A 28 8.75 -0.19 2.06
CA ALA A 28 8.53 -1.58 2.41
C ALA A 28 9.26 -2.47 1.38
N PRO A 29 9.91 -3.55 1.80
CA PRO A 29 10.53 -4.48 0.88
C PRO A 29 9.47 -5.16 0.00
N PRO A 30 9.85 -5.69 -1.18
CA PRO A 30 8.97 -6.55 -1.94
C PRO A 30 8.63 -7.83 -1.14
N PRO A 31 7.67 -8.65 -1.63
CA PRO A 31 7.39 -9.95 -1.05
C PRO A 31 8.63 -10.85 -0.89
N GLU A 32 8.54 -11.82 0.03
CA GLU A 32 9.62 -12.77 0.29
C GLU A 32 10.02 -13.52 -0.98
N GLY A 33 11.31 -13.56 -1.28
CA GLY A 33 11.87 -14.19 -2.49
C GLY A 33 12.40 -13.21 -3.53
N TRP A 34 12.11 -11.91 -3.39
CA TRP A 34 12.58 -10.86 -4.31
C TRP A 34 13.48 -9.84 -3.60
N THR A 35 14.41 -9.24 -4.35
CA THR A 35 15.36 -8.24 -3.81
C THR A 35 14.89 -6.80 -4.03
N ASN A 36 14.08 -6.56 -5.06
CA ASN A 36 13.48 -5.25 -5.35
C ASN A 36 12.08 -5.44 -5.96
N TRP A 37 11.29 -4.36 -5.95
CA TRP A 37 9.92 -4.35 -6.47
C TRP A 37 9.83 -4.57 -7.97
N ASP A 38 10.77 -4.03 -8.75
CA ASP A 38 10.75 -4.12 -10.21
C ASP A 38 10.88 -5.59 -10.68
N ASP A 39 11.68 -6.41 -10.00
CA ASP A 39 11.77 -7.85 -10.26
C ASP A 39 10.49 -8.60 -9.92
N TRP A 40 9.87 -8.29 -8.76
CA TRP A 40 8.59 -8.88 -8.40
C TRP A 40 7.49 -8.50 -9.39
N LEU A 41 7.42 -7.23 -9.80
CA LEU A 41 6.44 -6.74 -10.77
C LEU A 41 6.61 -7.43 -12.12
N ARG A 42 7.87 -7.60 -12.57
CA ARG A 42 8.18 -8.28 -13.82
C ARG A 42 7.78 -9.76 -13.78
N ASP A 43 8.08 -10.47 -12.69
CA ASP A 43 7.75 -11.89 -12.53
C ASP A 43 6.23 -12.13 -12.43
N ASN A 44 5.45 -11.10 -12.12
CA ASN A 44 3.98 -11.13 -12.08
C ASN A 44 3.35 -10.52 -13.34
N ASP A 45 4.11 -10.36 -14.43
CA ASP A 45 3.65 -9.85 -15.73
C ASP A 45 3.00 -8.45 -15.66
N VAL A 46 3.38 -7.62 -14.68
CA VAL A 46 2.87 -6.25 -14.56
C VAL A 46 3.56 -5.35 -15.59
N PRO A 47 2.82 -4.65 -16.48
CA PRO A 47 3.41 -3.75 -17.45
C PRO A 47 4.24 -2.64 -16.79
N GLU A 48 5.39 -2.27 -17.37
CA GLU A 48 6.25 -1.19 -16.83
C GLU A 48 5.52 0.14 -16.63
N THR A 49 4.49 0.41 -17.44
CA THR A 49 3.61 1.58 -17.32
C THR A 49 2.81 1.63 -16.01
N GLU A 50 2.67 0.48 -15.34
CA GLU A 50 1.93 0.30 -14.09
C GLU A 50 2.85 0.18 -12.87
N TRP A 51 4.17 0.27 -13.03
CA TRP A 51 5.13 0.14 -11.91
C TRP A 51 5.12 1.33 -10.94
N ASN A 52 4.37 2.38 -11.25
CA ASN A 52 4.08 3.50 -10.35
C ASN A 52 2.63 3.49 -9.84
N ASP A 53 1.92 2.36 -9.95
CA ASP A 53 0.52 2.27 -9.53
C ASP A 53 0.38 2.06 -8.02
N GLY A 54 1.46 1.61 -7.37
CA GLY A 54 1.53 1.44 -5.93
C GLY A 54 2.90 1.81 -5.37
N ALA A 55 2.90 2.26 -4.12
CA ALA A 55 4.11 2.39 -3.30
C ALA A 55 3.76 2.16 -1.82
N TRP A 56 4.63 1.48 -1.09
CA TRP A 56 4.37 1.05 0.29
C TRP A 56 5.50 1.50 1.22
N LEU A 57 5.13 2.03 2.37
CA LEU A 57 6.02 2.49 3.43
C LEU A 57 5.73 1.75 4.73
N ARG A 58 6.77 1.49 5.51
CA ARG A 58 6.67 0.95 6.86
C ARG A 58 7.45 1.77 7.87
N ASP A 59 6.99 1.71 9.11
CA ASP A 59 7.77 2.17 10.25
C ASP A 59 8.98 1.24 10.45
N PRO A 60 10.22 1.76 10.47
CA PRO A 60 11.42 0.94 10.69
C PRO A 60 11.34 0.13 12.00
N GLU A 61 10.73 0.71 13.05
CA GLU A 61 10.55 0.06 14.35
C GLU A 61 9.31 -0.85 14.40
N GLY A 62 8.47 -0.83 13.35
CA GLY A 62 7.26 -1.65 13.24
C GLY A 62 6.17 -1.36 14.28
N VAL A 63 6.17 -0.16 14.87
CA VAL A 63 5.23 0.30 15.91
C VAL A 63 4.08 1.09 15.30
N ARG A 64 4.38 1.98 14.36
CA ARG A 64 3.42 2.90 13.71
C ARG A 64 2.74 2.21 12.50
N PRO A 65 1.52 2.65 12.11
CA PRO A 65 0.80 2.08 10.96
C PRO A 65 1.62 2.11 9.68
N ALA A 66 1.52 1.06 8.87
CA ALA A 66 2.03 1.06 7.49
C ALA A 66 1.19 2.03 6.64
N ILE A 67 1.83 2.60 5.62
CA ILE A 67 1.21 3.56 4.71
C ILE A 67 1.41 3.08 3.28
N SER A 68 0.38 3.16 2.45
CA SER A 68 0.46 2.89 1.02
C SER A 68 -0.15 4.02 0.21
N PHE A 69 0.32 4.16 -1.03
CA PHE A 69 -0.17 5.11 -2.00
C PHE A 69 -0.58 4.36 -3.25
N LEU A 70 -1.83 4.52 -3.69
CA LEU A 70 -2.35 3.89 -4.90
C LEU A 70 -2.66 4.96 -5.94
N LYS A 71 -2.18 4.74 -7.16
CA LYS A 71 -2.46 5.62 -8.30
C LYS A 71 -3.90 5.40 -8.74
N VAL A 72 -4.65 6.48 -8.87
CA VAL A 72 -6.01 6.46 -9.41
C VAL A 72 -6.13 7.47 -10.54
N PRO A 73 -6.88 7.16 -11.61
CA PRO A 73 -6.97 8.03 -12.78
C PRO A 73 -7.80 9.29 -12.51
N GLU A 74 -8.69 9.27 -11.52
CA GLU A 74 -9.54 10.42 -11.22
C GLU A 74 -8.77 11.51 -10.46
N PRO A 75 -8.77 12.76 -10.96
CA PRO A 75 -8.17 13.87 -10.23
C PRO A 75 -8.92 14.12 -8.92
N LYS A 76 -8.20 14.63 -7.92
CA LYS A 76 -8.78 14.98 -6.63
C LYS A 76 -9.73 16.17 -6.78
N THR A 77 -11.00 15.95 -6.46
CA THR A 77 -12.05 16.99 -6.46
C THR A 77 -12.36 17.49 -5.04
N ALA A 78 -11.80 16.86 -4.01
CA ALA A 78 -12.03 17.18 -2.60
C ALA A 78 -10.78 16.85 -1.75
N LYS A 79 -10.99 16.62 -0.44
CA LYS A 79 -9.96 16.15 0.51
C LYS A 79 -9.35 14.81 0.05
N ASN A 80 -8.27 14.38 0.70
CA ASN A 80 -7.67 13.06 0.45
C ASN A 80 -8.71 11.95 0.64
N ARG A 81 -8.79 11.04 -0.34
CA ARG A 81 -9.47 9.75 -0.18
C ARG A 81 -8.48 8.80 0.51
N ILE A 82 -8.89 8.29 1.67
CA ILE A 82 -8.08 7.42 2.52
C ILE A 82 -8.96 6.25 2.93
N HIS A 83 -8.45 5.02 2.83
CA HIS A 83 -9.03 3.88 3.53
C HIS A 83 -8.09 3.39 4.63
N ILE A 84 -8.69 2.87 5.70
CA ILE A 84 -7.98 2.29 6.84
C ILE A 84 -8.25 0.80 6.81
N ASP A 85 -7.20 0.01 6.70
CA ASP A 85 -7.30 -1.44 6.67
C ASP A 85 -7.05 -2.01 8.07
N LEU A 86 -7.84 -2.99 8.47
CA LEU A 86 -7.72 -3.67 9.75
C LEU A 86 -7.03 -5.02 9.55
N GLN A 87 -5.82 -5.16 10.11
CA GLN A 87 -5.17 -6.45 10.20
C GLN A 87 -5.70 -7.22 11.41
N VAL A 88 -6.53 -8.22 11.10
CA VAL A 88 -7.12 -9.16 12.05
C VAL A 88 -6.37 -10.50 12.03
N SER A 89 -6.20 -11.10 13.20
CA SER A 89 -5.71 -12.48 13.31
C SER A 89 -6.80 -13.44 12.83
N GLY A 90 -6.52 -14.30 11.86
CA GLY A 90 -7.48 -15.29 11.35
C GLY A 90 -7.34 -15.64 9.86
N GLY A 91 -6.62 -14.82 9.09
CA GLY A 91 -6.36 -15.05 7.67
C GLY A 91 -7.57 -14.79 6.77
N ARG A 92 -7.36 -14.90 5.45
CA ARG A 92 -8.32 -14.60 4.37
C ARG A 92 -9.56 -15.53 4.33
N HIS A 93 -9.68 -16.46 5.27
CA HIS A 93 -10.68 -17.54 5.26
C HIS A 93 -11.91 -17.28 6.16
N LEU A 94 -11.93 -16.17 6.91
CA LEU A 94 -13.13 -15.70 7.57
C LEU A 94 -13.96 -14.94 6.54
N ALA A 95 -14.70 -15.68 5.71
CA ALA A 95 -15.63 -15.08 4.77
C ALA A 95 -16.65 -14.25 5.54
N ASP A 96 -16.84 -13.00 5.11
CA ASP A 96 -17.91 -12.17 5.63
C ASP A 96 -19.26 -12.74 5.17
N PRO A 97 -20.14 -13.17 6.08
CA PRO A 97 -21.48 -13.61 5.71
C PRO A 97 -22.32 -12.51 5.03
N GLU A 98 -21.93 -11.24 5.14
CA GLU A 98 -22.61 -10.11 4.49
C GLU A 98 -22.00 -9.70 3.14
N GLY A 99 -20.84 -10.25 2.77
CA GLY A 99 -20.18 -9.98 1.48
C GLY A 99 -19.52 -8.61 1.36
N ASN A 100 -19.14 -7.96 2.46
CA ASN A 100 -18.40 -6.70 2.40
C ASN A 100 -16.99 -6.93 1.83
N GLU A 101 -16.55 -6.00 0.98
CA GLU A 101 -15.18 -5.98 0.45
C GLU A 101 -14.23 -5.47 1.54
N PHE A 102 -13.63 -6.40 2.28
CA PHE A 102 -12.53 -6.07 3.18
C PHE A 102 -11.20 -6.08 2.41
N CYS A 103 -10.52 -4.94 2.34
CA CYS A 103 -9.12 -4.90 1.96
C CYS A 103 -8.28 -5.55 3.06
N VAL A 104 -7.95 -6.82 2.89
CA VAL A 104 -7.03 -7.54 3.78
C VAL A 104 -5.63 -7.36 3.22
N ALA A 105 -4.83 -6.52 3.88
CA ALA A 105 -3.41 -6.28 3.59
C ALA A 105 -2.51 -7.27 4.32
#